data_AF-A0A1H4GP05-F1
#
_entry.id   AF-A0A1H4GP05-F1
#
_cell.length_a   1.000
_cell.length_b   1.000
_cell.length_c   1.000
_cell.angle_alpha   90.00
_cell.angle_beta   90.00
_cell.angle_gamma   90.00
#
_symmetry.space_group_name_H-M   'P 1'
#
loop_
_entity.id
_entity.type
_entity.pdbx_description
1 polymer ?
#
loop_
_entity_poly.entity_id
_entity_poly.type
_entity_poly.pdbx_seq_one_letter_code
_entity_poly.pdbx_strand_id
1 'polypeptide(L)'
;MLCAMSTKSRQGPHHEETLQLGDKRGLWGAFAGLITAVLIAYPLSACIAFATHPTTQKLFGGRLESASASGYAAFWWVLALGCLALPFLVGFGIARLSARAVVTIGGIVVLFIIAVVVLGQMFAF
;
A
#
# COMPACT_ATOMS: atom_id res chain seq x y z
N MET A 1 55.75 -28.01 -13.99
CA MET A 1 54.87 -27.56 -12.89
C MET A 1 54.16 -26.31 -13.34
N LEU A 2 52.90 -26.42 -13.77
CA LEU A 2 52.08 -25.30 -14.24
C LEU A 2 51.15 -24.89 -13.07
N CYS A 3 51.39 -23.72 -12.49
CA CYS A 3 50.50 -23.13 -11.50
C CYS A 3 49.18 -22.72 -12.18
N ALA A 4 48.09 -23.40 -11.85
CA ALA A 4 46.75 -22.99 -12.23
C ALA A 4 46.37 -21.72 -11.44
N MET A 5 46.31 -20.58 -12.13
CA MET A 5 45.82 -19.35 -11.56
C MET A 5 44.29 -19.41 -11.54
N SER A 6 43.72 -19.73 -10.38
CA SER A 6 42.28 -19.65 -10.13
C SER A 6 41.83 -18.19 -10.28
N THR A 7 41.18 -17.87 -11.39
CA THR A 7 40.51 -16.59 -11.59
C THR A 7 39.31 -16.52 -10.67
N LYS A 8 39.55 -16.06 -9.43
CA LYS A 8 38.49 -15.63 -8.53
C LYS A 8 37.82 -14.41 -9.17
N SER A 9 36.75 -14.66 -9.92
CA SER A 9 35.85 -13.63 -10.42
C SER A 9 35.31 -12.88 -9.20
N ARG A 10 35.87 -11.70 -8.92
CA ARG A 10 35.26 -10.73 -8.04
C ARG A 10 33.95 -10.33 -8.70
N GLN A 11 32.87 -11.03 -8.35
CA GLN A 11 31.53 -10.46 -8.39
C GLN A 11 31.59 -9.22 -7.50
N GLY A 12 31.84 -8.07 -8.13
CA GLY A 12 31.62 -6.77 -7.51
C GLY A 12 30.18 -6.68 -7.02
N PRO A 13 29.89 -5.77 -6.08
CA PRO A 13 28.56 -5.65 -5.50
C PRO A 13 27.55 -5.55 -6.65
N HIS A 14 26.58 -6.48 -6.64
CA HIS A 14 25.46 -6.49 -7.58
C HIS A 14 24.84 -5.09 -7.54
N HIS A 15 25.18 -4.27 -8.53
CA HIS A 15 24.57 -2.97 -8.70
C HIS A 15 23.19 -3.30 -9.21
N GLU A 16 22.20 -3.30 -8.30
CA GLU A 16 20.81 -3.25 -8.71
C GLU A 16 20.70 -2.05 -9.64
N GLU A 17 20.66 -2.30 -10.96
CA GLU A 17 20.27 -1.32 -11.95
C GLU A 17 18.80 -1.00 -11.70
N THR A 18 18.53 -0.28 -10.61
CA THR A 18 17.29 0.44 -10.46
C THR A 18 17.25 1.38 -11.65
N LEU A 19 16.38 1.07 -12.63
CA LEU A 19 15.95 1.92 -13.73
C LEU A 19 16.46 3.34 -13.52
N GLN A 20 17.51 3.75 -14.24
CA GLN A 20 18.12 5.07 -14.14
C GLN A 20 17.13 6.13 -14.66
N LEU A 21 16.05 6.34 -13.92
CA LEU A 21 15.32 7.58 -13.89
C LEU A 21 16.36 8.60 -13.40
N GLY A 22 16.89 9.42 -14.31
CA GLY A 22 17.93 10.42 -14.03
C GLY A 22 17.52 11.44 -12.96
N ASP A 23 18.14 12.64 -12.95
CA ASP A 23 17.96 13.70 -11.93
C ASP A 23 16.52 14.06 -11.50
N LYS A 24 15.50 13.59 -12.23
CA LYS A 24 14.06 13.79 -11.97
C LYS A 24 13.37 12.62 -11.25
N ARG A 25 14.08 11.64 -10.69
CA ARG A 25 13.47 10.46 -10.01
C ARG A 25 12.44 10.82 -8.93
N GLY A 26 12.68 11.89 -8.17
CA GLY A 26 11.71 12.41 -7.21
C GLY A 26 10.44 13.00 -7.84
N LEU A 27 10.59 13.67 -8.99
CA LEU A 27 9.47 14.23 -9.75
C LEU A 27 8.58 13.12 -10.35
N TRP A 28 9.21 12.05 -10.86
CA TRP A 28 8.49 10.87 -11.35
C TRP A 28 7.74 10.14 -10.24
N GLY A 29 8.34 10.04 -9.04
CA GLY A 29 7.63 9.53 -7.86
C GLY A 29 6.45 10.40 -7.46
N ALA A 30 6.63 11.73 -7.39
CA ALA A 30 5.54 12.65 -7.07
C ALA A 30 4.39 12.56 -8.08
N PHE A 31 4.72 12.47 -9.39
CA PHE A 31 3.72 12.32 -10.44
C PHE A 31 2.96 10.99 -10.34
N ALA A 32 3.65 9.88 -10.08
CA ALA A 32 2.99 8.59 -9.87
C ALA A 32 2.12 8.57 -8.61
N GLY A 33 2.56 9.23 -7.54
CA GLY A 33 1.75 9.45 -6.34
C GLY A 33 0.50 10.27 -6.64
N LEU A 34 0.63 11.35 -7.44
CA LEU A 34 -0.51 12.18 -7.87
C LEU A 34 -1.52 11.38 -8.69
N ILE A 35 -1.08 10.60 -9.68
CA ILE A 35 -1.97 9.72 -10.45
C ILE A 35 -2.69 8.75 -9.52
N THR A 36 -1.95 8.13 -8.60
CA THR A 36 -2.52 7.22 -7.60
C THR A 36 -3.58 7.92 -6.76
N ALA A 37 -3.32 9.16 -6.30
CA ALA A 37 -4.27 9.97 -5.54
C ALA A 37 -5.56 10.24 -6.31
N VAL A 38 -5.47 10.55 -7.61
CA VAL A 38 -6.64 10.74 -8.47
C VAL A 38 -7.44 9.45 -8.60
N LEU A 39 -6.77 8.31 -8.84
CA LEU A 39 -7.44 7.02 -9.00
C LEU A 39 -8.13 6.56 -7.71
N ILE A 40 -7.53 6.82 -6.55
CA ILE A 40 -8.10 6.43 -5.25
C ILE A 40 -9.09 7.48 -4.69
N ALA A 41 -9.28 8.62 -5.35
CA ALA A 41 -10.16 9.68 -4.85
C ALA A 41 -11.61 9.19 -4.67
N TYR A 42 -12.11 8.42 -5.63
CA TYR A 42 -13.46 7.83 -5.55
C TYR A 42 -13.62 6.80 -4.42
N PRO A 43 -12.77 5.76 -4.28
CA PRO A 43 -12.89 4.85 -3.15
C PRO A 43 -12.64 5.54 -1.81
N LEU A 44 -11.72 6.51 -1.73
CA LEU A 44 -11.49 7.30 -0.52
C LEU A 44 -12.74 8.08 -0.09
N SER A 45 -13.42 8.73 -1.05
CA SER A 45 -14.65 9.49 -0.74
C SER A 45 -15.78 8.57 -0.28
N ALA A 46 -15.93 7.38 -0.88
CA ALA A 46 -16.88 6.38 -0.43
C ALA A 46 -16.60 5.91 1.00
N CYS A 47 -15.33 5.63 1.34
CA CYS A 47 -14.94 5.23 2.69
C CYS A 47 -15.30 6.33 3.72
N ILE A 48 -14.99 7.59 3.43
CA ILE A 48 -15.34 8.70 4.32
C ILE A 48 -16.86 8.86 4.46
N ALA A 49 -17.61 8.72 3.36
CA ALA A 49 -19.06 8.81 3.38
C ALA A 49 -19.69 7.73 4.27
N PHE A 50 -19.26 6.48 4.14
CA PHE A 50 -19.74 5.37 4.97
C PHE A 50 -19.27 5.49 6.43
N ALA A 51 -18.04 5.95 6.67
CA ALA A 51 -17.51 6.14 8.01
C ALA A 51 -18.26 7.22 8.81
N THR A 52 -18.69 8.29 8.14
CA THR A 52 -19.40 9.42 8.76
C THR A 52 -20.91 9.21 8.86
N HIS A 53 -21.47 8.30 8.07
CA HIS A 53 -22.90 7.98 8.08
C HIS A 53 -23.11 6.49 8.39
N PRO A 54 -22.95 6.06 9.65
CA PRO A 54 -23.05 4.64 10.01
C PRO A 54 -24.45 4.05 9.77
N THR A 55 -25.49 4.88 9.62
CA THR A 55 -26.83 4.43 9.20
C THR A 55 -26.85 3.82 7.80
N THR A 56 -25.84 4.10 6.96
CA THR A 56 -25.66 3.49 5.64
C THR A 56 -25.40 1.98 5.70
N GLN A 57 -25.08 1.42 6.88
CA GLN A 57 -24.99 -0.03 7.08
C GLN A 57 -26.26 -0.78 6.62
N LYS A 58 -27.43 -0.13 6.70
CA LYS A 58 -28.71 -0.68 6.24
C LYS A 58 -28.79 -0.87 4.73
N LEU A 59 -28.00 -0.12 3.95
CA LEU A 59 -27.93 -0.25 2.49
C LEU A 59 -27.31 -1.56 2.04
N PHE A 60 -26.52 -2.19 2.91
CA PHE A 60 -25.82 -3.43 2.61
C PHE A 60 -26.64 -4.69 2.92
N GLY A 61 -27.76 -4.54 3.66
CA GLY A 61 -28.69 -5.62 4.01
C GLY A 61 -28.06 -6.75 4.84
N GLY A 62 -28.89 -7.52 5.55
CA GLY A 62 -28.45 -8.76 6.19
C GLY A 62 -27.32 -8.58 7.23
N ARG A 63 -26.12 -9.12 6.94
CA ARG A 63 -24.99 -9.30 7.89
C ARG A 63 -24.42 -8.01 8.49
N LEU A 64 -24.46 -6.93 7.72
CA LEU A 64 -24.01 -5.60 8.15
C LEU A 64 -25.06 -4.82 8.93
N GLU A 65 -26.32 -5.25 8.92
CA GLU A 65 -27.40 -4.62 9.68
C GLU A 65 -27.29 -4.91 11.19
N SER A 66 -26.75 -6.10 11.54
CA SER A 66 -26.47 -6.52 12.92
C SER A 66 -25.12 -6.02 13.45
N ALA A 67 -24.30 -5.40 12.59
CA ALA A 67 -23.02 -4.84 13.00
C ALA A 67 -23.22 -3.65 13.95
N SER A 68 -22.33 -3.51 14.93
CA SER A 68 -22.32 -2.28 15.73
C SER A 68 -21.98 -1.08 14.85
N ALA A 69 -22.71 0.02 15.00
CA ALA A 69 -22.50 1.24 14.24
C ALA A 69 -21.05 1.78 14.35
N SER A 70 -20.42 1.58 15.51
CA SER A 70 -19.02 1.94 15.75
C SER A 70 -18.05 1.03 14.99
N GLY A 71 -18.29 -0.28 14.96
CA GLY A 71 -17.49 -1.24 14.20
C GLY A 71 -17.55 -0.97 12.69
N TYR A 72 -18.74 -0.68 12.18
CA TYR A 72 -18.95 -0.28 10.79
C TYR A 72 -18.15 0.99 10.47
N ALA A 73 -18.28 2.05 11.28
CA ALA A 73 -17.54 3.29 11.07
C ALA A 73 -16.01 3.11 11.17
N ALA A 74 -15.54 2.32 12.14
CA ALA A 74 -14.12 2.04 12.33
C ALA A 74 -13.51 1.30 11.13
N PHE A 75 -14.20 0.30 10.58
CA PHE A 75 -13.77 -0.41 9.37
C PHE A 75 -13.54 0.56 8.21
N TRP A 76 -14.49 1.46 7.94
CA TRP A 76 -14.37 2.42 6.84
C TRP A 76 -13.28 3.48 7.08
N TRP A 77 -13.04 3.89 8.32
CA TRP A 77 -11.91 4.77 8.64
C TRP A 77 -10.57 4.08 8.40
N VAL A 78 -10.43 2.80 8.75
CA VAL A 78 -9.21 2.03 8.46
C VAL A 78 -8.98 1.93 6.95
N LEU A 79 -10.02 1.64 6.17
CA LEU A 79 -9.92 1.66 4.70
C LEU A 79 -9.52 3.03 4.16
N ALA A 80 -10.12 4.11 4.67
CA ALA A 80 -9.81 5.47 4.26
C ALA A 80 -8.33 5.82 4.51
N LEU A 81 -7.79 5.44 5.66
CA LEU A 81 -6.36 5.60 5.98
C LEU A 81 -5.47 4.80 5.03
N GLY A 82 -5.87 3.57 4.68
CA GLY A 82 -5.19 2.77 3.66
C GLY A 82 -5.16 3.46 2.30
N CYS A 83 -6.31 3.94 1.82
CA CYS A 83 -6.43 4.70 0.58
C CYS A 83 -5.56 5.97 0.61
N LEU A 84 -5.55 6.70 1.74
CA LEU A 84 -4.74 7.90 1.91
C LEU A 84 -3.23 7.62 1.88
N ALA A 85 -2.80 6.44 2.33
CA ALA A 85 -1.39 6.04 2.34
C ALA A 85 -0.88 5.64 0.93
N LEU A 86 -1.75 5.13 0.05
CA LEU A 86 -1.35 4.59 -1.28
C LEU A 86 -0.57 5.58 -2.16
N PRO A 87 -0.96 6.86 -2.32
CA PRO A 87 -0.21 7.84 -3.11
C PRO A 87 1.23 8.00 -2.65
N PHE A 88 1.46 7.99 -1.34
CA PHE A 88 2.79 8.13 -0.76
C PHE A 88 3.59 6.85 -0.92
N LEU A 89 2.97 5.69 -0.73
CA LEU A 89 3.57 4.38 -0.94
C LEU A 89 4.07 4.21 -2.38
N VAL A 90 3.22 4.53 -3.37
CA VAL A 90 3.56 4.44 -4.79
C VAL A 90 4.62 5.50 -5.16
N GLY A 91 4.43 6.74 -4.70
CA GLY A 91 5.34 7.83 -5.02
C GLY A 91 6.74 7.65 -4.42
N PHE A 92 6.82 7.26 -3.15
CA PHE A 92 8.07 6.84 -2.50
C PHE A 92 8.66 5.60 -3.19
N GLY A 93 7.77 4.69 -3.59
CA GLY A 93 8.03 3.49 -4.35
C GLY A 93 8.98 3.73 -5.52
N ILE A 94 8.54 4.61 -6.40
CA ILE A 94 9.23 4.98 -7.63
C ILE A 94 10.44 5.89 -7.35
N ALA A 95 10.32 6.81 -6.39
CA ALA A 95 11.36 7.79 -6.12
C ALA A 95 12.62 7.20 -5.46
N ARG A 96 12.49 6.20 -4.58
CA ARG A 96 13.53 5.91 -3.57
C ARG A 96 13.75 4.43 -3.24
N LEU A 97 12.98 3.48 -3.78
CA LEU A 97 13.06 2.11 -3.27
C LEU A 97 14.35 1.37 -3.63
N SER A 98 15.06 0.95 -2.57
CA SER A 98 15.98 -0.19 -2.54
C SER A 98 15.19 -1.45 -2.17
N ALA A 99 15.69 -2.65 -2.54
CA ALA A 99 14.99 -3.92 -2.27
C ALA A 99 14.53 -4.09 -0.80
N ARG A 100 15.32 -3.59 0.17
CA ARG A 100 14.96 -3.63 1.60
C ARG A 100 13.71 -2.82 1.92
N ALA A 101 13.59 -1.63 1.36
CA ALA A 101 12.44 -0.77 1.59
C ALA A 101 11.17 -1.32 0.90
N VAL A 102 11.31 -1.99 -0.25
CA VAL A 102 10.20 -2.71 -0.92
C VAL A 102 9.64 -3.78 0.01
N VAL A 103 10.51 -4.59 0.62
CA VAL A 103 10.10 -5.68 1.51
C VAL A 103 9.38 -5.14 2.76
N THR A 104 9.91 -4.09 3.40
CA THR A 104 9.27 -3.49 4.57
C THR A 104 7.89 -2.93 4.23
N ILE A 105 7.77 -2.19 3.13
CA ILE A 105 6.50 -1.64 2.67
C ILE A 105 5.51 -2.77 2.33
N GLY A 106 5.96 -3.78 1.59
CA GLY A 106 5.14 -4.95 1.26
C GLY A 106 4.62 -5.65 2.52
N GLY A 107 5.47 -5.81 3.54
CA GLY A 107 5.08 -6.37 4.84
C GLY A 107 4.00 -5.54 5.54
N ILE A 108 4.14 -4.21 5.56
CA ILE A 108 3.13 -3.31 6.15
C ILE A 108 1.80 -3.42 5.40
N VAL A 109 1.84 -3.46 4.06
CA VAL A 109 0.63 -3.60 3.23
C VAL A 109 -0.05 -4.95 3.48
N VAL A 110 0.70 -6.04 3.58
CA VAL A 110 0.15 -7.37 3.90
C VAL A 110 -0.50 -7.37 5.28
N LEU A 111 0.16 -6.82 6.30
CA LEU A 111 -0.41 -6.71 7.64
C LEU A 111 -1.67 -5.85 7.66
N PHE A 112 -1.69 -4.74 6.89
CA PHE A 112 -2.86 -3.90 6.74
C PHE A 112 -4.03 -4.65 6.10
N ILE A 113 -3.79 -5.42 5.03
CA ILE A 113 -4.81 -6.26 4.38
C ILE A 113 -5.35 -7.30 5.38
N ILE A 114 -4.47 -7.97 6.14
CA ILE A 114 -4.90 -8.92 7.18
C ILE A 114 -5.78 -8.22 8.22
N ALA A 115 -5.37 -7.05 8.71
CA ALA A 115 -6.16 -6.28 9.67
C ALA A 115 -7.54 -5.91 9.11
N VAL A 116 -7.61 -5.45 7.86
CA VAL A 116 -8.88 -5.14 7.17
C VAL A 116 -9.75 -6.39 7.01
N VAL A 117 -9.17 -7.52 6.64
CA VAL A 117 -9.90 -8.80 6.54
C VAL A 117 -10.45 -9.19 7.90
N VAL A 118 -9.64 -9.12 8.96
CA VAL A 118 -10.08 -9.44 10.33
C VAL A 118 -11.17 -8.50 10.80
N LEU A 119 -11.01 -7.18 10.61
CA LEU A 119 -12.04 -6.18 10.90
C LEU A 119 -13.33 -6.47 10.11
N GLY A 120 -13.21 -6.82 8.83
CA GLY A 120 -14.34 -7.26 8.02
C GLY A 120 -15.01 -8.51 8.60
N GLN A 121 -14.25 -9.52 8.99
CA GLN A 121 -14.79 -10.74 9.60
C GLN A 121 -15.43 -10.50 10.97
N MET A 122 -14.93 -9.54 11.75
CA MET A 122 -15.45 -9.26 13.09
C MET A 122 -16.70 -8.36 13.08
N PHE A 123 -16.81 -7.47 12.09
CA PHE A 123 -17.83 -6.41 12.07
C PHE A 123 -18.72 -6.42 10.83
N ALA A 124 -18.42 -7.20 9.79
CA ALA A 124 -19.20 -7.26 8.55
C ALA A 124 -19.73 -8.67 8.18
N PHE A 125 -19.21 -9.74 8.78
CA PHE A 125 -19.63 -11.14 8.55
C PHE A 125 -20.07 -11.83 9.85
#